data_AF-A0A1X9YKY7-F1
#
_entry.id   AF-A0A1X9YKY7-F1
#
_cell.length_a   1.000
_cell.length_b   1.000
_cell.length_c   1.000
_cell.angle_alpha   90.00
_cell.angle_beta   90.00
_cell.angle_gamma   90.00
#
_symmetry.space_group_name_H-M   'P 1'
#
loop_
_entity.id
_entity.type
_entity.pdbx_description
1 polymer ?
#
loop_
_entity_poly.entity_id
_entity_poly.type
_entity_poly.pdbx_seq_one_letter_code
_entity_poly.pdbx_strand_id
1 'polypeptide(L)'
;MDLATKTDPEIGTWIRNHEAQGKTDAPLYLQLLEERTRRAQATHKLDFDRSLAHLKQAAIDQVCTTYGALAAASGVDWSQARHQMNGANGHLDRLLDICHARRLPLLTAICVNQASLADGELGDDALAGFVTGARRLGLSVADARAFHHESRDKCWRWGRELGHL
;
A
#
# COMPACT_ATOMS: atom_id res chain seq x y z
N MET A 1 3.90 18.12 -17.25
CA MET A 1 2.46 18.44 -17.09
C MET A 1 2.27 18.93 -15.67
N ASP A 2 1.59 20.05 -15.48
CA ASP A 2 1.29 20.54 -14.13
C ASP A 2 0.02 19.85 -13.59
N LEU A 3 0.20 18.92 -12.64
CA LEU A 3 -0.89 18.18 -12.03
C LEU A 3 -1.72 19.06 -11.06
N ALA A 4 -1.17 20.16 -10.54
CA ALA A 4 -1.89 21.03 -9.60
C ALA A 4 -3.13 21.66 -10.24
N THR A 5 -3.12 21.86 -11.56
CA THR A 5 -4.24 22.41 -12.33
C THR A 5 -5.35 21.40 -12.65
N LYS A 6 -5.18 20.13 -12.26
CA LYS A 6 -6.07 19.03 -12.63
C LYS A 6 -6.97 18.62 -11.48
N THR A 7 -8.18 18.21 -11.80
CA THR A 7 -9.17 17.72 -10.84
C THR A 7 -8.92 16.26 -10.47
N ASP A 8 -9.44 15.82 -9.32
CA ASP A 8 -9.33 14.42 -8.90
C ASP A 8 -9.93 13.42 -9.91
N PRO A 9 -11.10 13.71 -10.55
CA PRO A 9 -11.64 12.86 -11.60
C PRO A 9 -10.73 12.73 -12.83
N GLU A 10 -10.04 13.81 -13.23
CA GLU A 10 -9.08 13.77 -14.36
C GLU A 10 -7.88 12.88 -14.02
N ILE A 11 -7.28 13.08 -12.84
CA ILE A 11 -6.17 12.25 -12.35
C ILE A 11 -6.59 10.78 -12.29
N GLY A 12 -7.74 10.49 -11.70
CA GLY A 12 -8.29 9.13 -11.62
C GLY A 12 -8.52 8.51 -13.00
N THR A 13 -8.96 9.29 -13.98
CA THR A 13 -9.16 8.82 -15.36
C THR A 13 -7.84 8.46 -16.03
N TRP A 14 -6.82 9.30 -15.90
CA TRP A 14 -5.51 8.98 -16.47
C TRP A 14 -4.86 7.77 -15.83
N ILE A 15 -4.99 7.61 -14.50
CA ILE A 15 -4.51 6.42 -13.80
C ILE A 15 -5.16 5.17 -14.38
N ARG A 16 -6.50 5.13 -14.47
CA ARG A 16 -7.22 3.98 -15.05
C ARG A 16 -6.82 3.71 -16.50
N ASN A 17 -6.57 4.75 -17.29
CA ASN A 17 -6.12 4.58 -18.68
C ASN A 17 -4.73 3.94 -18.79
N HIS A 18 -3.80 4.28 -17.88
CA HIS A 18 -2.49 3.62 -17.82
C HIS A 18 -2.64 2.16 -17.36
N GLU A 19 -3.46 1.89 -16.35
CA GLU A 19 -3.75 0.54 -15.84
C GLU A 19 -4.33 -0.35 -16.96
N ALA A 20 -5.34 0.15 -17.68
CA ALA A 20 -5.96 -0.58 -18.80
C ALA A 20 -4.99 -0.86 -19.97
N GLN A 21 -3.95 -0.05 -20.12
CA GLN A 21 -2.92 -0.23 -21.15
C GLN A 21 -1.69 -1.00 -20.65
N GLY A 22 -1.67 -1.43 -19.39
CA GLY A 22 -0.49 -2.05 -18.76
C GLY A 22 0.73 -1.11 -18.65
N LYS A 23 0.51 0.22 -18.69
CA LYS A 23 1.56 1.24 -18.64
C LYS A 23 1.81 1.72 -17.21
N THR A 24 1.86 0.79 -16.26
CA THR A 24 1.97 1.09 -14.82
C THR A 24 3.40 1.43 -14.37
N ASP A 25 4.38 1.37 -15.27
CA ASP A 25 5.75 1.87 -15.02
C ASP A 25 6.05 3.20 -15.72
N ALA A 26 5.07 3.77 -16.43
CA ALA A 26 5.27 5.04 -17.12
C ALA A 26 5.56 6.17 -16.11
N PRO A 27 6.53 7.08 -16.37
CA PRO A 27 6.86 8.16 -15.43
C PRO A 27 5.65 9.00 -15.02
N LEU A 28 4.73 9.25 -15.95
CA LEU A 28 3.50 9.97 -15.68
C LEU A 28 2.56 9.19 -14.73
N TYR A 29 2.46 7.87 -14.87
CA TYR A 29 1.65 7.04 -13.97
C TYR A 29 2.13 7.16 -12.53
N LEU A 30 3.44 7.05 -12.30
CA LEU A 30 4.03 7.17 -10.96
C LEU A 30 3.79 8.56 -10.36
N GLN A 31 3.91 9.62 -11.16
CA GLN A 31 3.58 10.99 -10.73
C GLN A 31 2.11 11.16 -10.37
N LEU A 32 1.20 10.53 -11.12
CA LEU A 32 -0.24 10.56 -10.83
C LEU A 32 -0.57 9.84 -9.52
N LEU A 33 0.11 8.73 -9.21
CA LEU A 33 -0.05 8.03 -7.93
C LEU A 33 0.41 8.88 -6.74
N GLU A 34 1.59 9.51 -6.83
CA GLU A 34 2.08 10.41 -5.77
C GLU A 34 1.13 11.60 -5.56
N GLU A 35 0.65 12.23 -6.63
CA GLU A 35 -0.30 13.35 -6.51
C GLU A 35 -1.64 12.91 -5.92
N ARG A 36 -2.17 11.75 -6.33
CA ARG A 36 -3.40 11.19 -5.78
C ARG A 36 -3.27 10.93 -4.28
N THR A 37 -2.13 10.41 -3.84
CA THR A 37 -1.82 10.20 -2.42
C THR A 37 -1.72 11.52 -1.68
N ARG A 38 -0.97 12.50 -2.21
CA ARG A 38 -0.81 13.83 -1.61
C ARG A 38 -2.16 14.51 -1.36
N ARG A 39 -3.09 14.40 -2.31
CA ARG A 39 -4.45 14.95 -2.16
C ARG A 39 -5.29 14.18 -1.16
N ALA A 40 -5.20 12.85 -1.17
CA ALA A 40 -5.88 12.01 -0.19
C ALA A 40 -5.42 12.33 1.23
N GLN A 41 -4.13 12.61 1.45
CA GLN A 41 -3.60 12.96 2.79
C GLN A 41 -4.31 14.16 3.42
N ALA A 42 -4.77 15.13 2.63
CA ALA A 42 -5.45 16.32 3.14
C ALA A 42 -6.84 16.02 3.75
N THR A 43 -7.46 14.88 3.39
CA THR A 43 -8.80 14.49 3.86
C THR A 43 -8.79 13.20 4.68
N HIS A 44 -7.66 12.50 4.75
CA HIS A 44 -7.49 11.28 5.52
C HIS A 44 -7.18 11.58 6.98
N LYS A 45 -7.78 10.85 7.92
CA LYS A 45 -7.37 10.90 9.34
C LYS A 45 -6.04 10.18 9.56
N LEU A 46 -5.82 9.09 8.83
CA LEU A 46 -4.58 8.32 8.86
C LEU A 46 -3.48 9.02 8.09
N ASP A 47 -2.24 8.84 8.53
CA ASP A 47 -1.07 9.48 7.93
C ASP A 47 -0.29 8.45 7.13
N PHE A 48 -0.15 8.68 5.83
CA PHE A 48 0.52 7.78 4.91
C PHE A 48 2.01 7.69 5.17
N ASP A 49 2.68 8.79 5.48
CA ASP A 49 4.13 8.80 5.71
C ASP A 49 4.48 8.13 7.04
N ARG A 50 3.69 8.35 8.10
CA ARG A 50 3.84 7.64 9.38
C ARG A 50 3.55 6.16 9.25
N SER A 51 2.50 5.80 8.51
CA SER A 51 2.18 4.39 8.26
C SER A 51 3.26 3.72 7.42
N LEU A 52 3.78 4.40 6.39
CA LEU A 52 4.88 3.89 5.58
C LEU A 52 6.15 3.73 6.40
N ALA A 53 6.50 4.70 7.25
CA ALA A 53 7.65 4.61 8.16
C ALA A 53 7.52 3.41 9.10
N HIS A 54 6.34 3.22 9.70
CA HIS A 54 6.03 2.06 10.54
C HIS A 54 6.20 0.74 9.78
N LEU A 55 5.67 0.66 8.56
CA LEU A 55 5.81 -0.53 7.71
C LEU A 55 7.26 -0.82 7.33
N LYS A 56 8.05 0.22 7.03
CA LYS A 56 9.49 0.06 6.75
C LYS A 56 10.21 -0.48 7.98
N GLN A 57 9.91 0.04 9.17
CA GLN A 57 10.49 -0.45 10.41
C GLN A 57 10.11 -1.91 10.67
N ALA A 58 8.83 -2.28 10.50
CA ALA A 58 8.39 -3.67 10.63
C ALA A 58 9.09 -4.61 9.62
N ALA A 59 9.39 -4.12 8.42
CA ALA A 59 10.15 -4.88 7.44
C ALA A 59 11.62 -5.08 7.84
N ILE A 60 12.26 -4.07 8.43
CA ILE A 60 13.62 -4.14 9.01
C ILE A 60 13.65 -5.12 10.18
N ASP A 61 12.68 -5.02 11.07
CA ASP A 61 12.54 -5.90 12.24
C ASP A 61 12.08 -7.32 11.87
N GLN A 62 11.73 -7.52 10.59
CA GLN A 62 11.25 -8.77 10.03
C GLN A 62 10.00 -9.33 10.73
N VAL A 63 9.10 -8.44 11.16
CA VAL A 63 7.85 -8.80 11.83
C VAL A 63 6.64 -8.37 11.00
N CYS A 64 5.53 -9.07 11.20
CA CYS A 64 4.23 -8.59 10.73
C CYS A 64 3.71 -7.50 11.67
N THR A 65 2.82 -6.66 11.15
CA THR A 65 2.10 -5.64 11.90
C THR A 65 0.61 -5.67 11.62
N THR A 66 -0.17 -4.78 12.23
CA THR A 66 -1.63 -4.80 12.13
C THR A 66 -2.22 -3.46 11.76
N TYR A 67 -3.47 -3.47 11.29
CA TYR A 67 -4.22 -2.25 11.00
C TYR A 67 -4.31 -1.33 12.22
N GLY A 68 -4.47 -1.90 13.41
CA GLY A 68 -4.47 -1.14 14.65
C GLY A 68 -3.13 -0.44 14.90
N ALA A 69 -2.01 -1.10 14.58
CA ALA A 69 -0.68 -0.50 14.68
C ALA A 69 -0.48 0.65 13.68
N LEU A 70 -1.00 0.55 12.46
CA LEU A 70 -0.97 1.67 11.50
C LEU A 70 -1.80 2.87 11.98
N ALA A 71 -2.96 2.60 12.58
CA ALA A 71 -3.78 3.63 13.19
C ALA A 71 -3.04 4.31 14.36
N ALA A 72 -2.43 3.52 15.25
CA ALA A 72 -1.62 4.02 16.35
C ALA A 72 -0.40 4.83 15.88
N ALA A 73 0.30 4.38 14.84
CA ALA A 73 1.41 5.12 14.22
C ALA A 73 0.97 6.47 13.65
N SER A 74 -0.28 6.53 13.16
CA SER A 74 -0.91 7.78 12.71
C SER A 74 -1.42 8.66 13.87
N GLY A 75 -1.44 8.16 15.11
CA GLY A 75 -2.02 8.84 16.27
C GLY A 75 -3.55 8.84 16.27
N VAL A 76 -4.18 7.84 15.62
CA VAL A 76 -5.63 7.75 15.45
C VAL A 76 -6.17 6.50 16.15
N ASP A 77 -7.22 6.67 16.95
CA ASP A 77 -7.93 5.54 17.54
C ASP A 77 -8.50 4.60 16.47
N TRP A 78 -8.40 3.29 16.73
CA TRP A 78 -8.87 2.28 15.78
C TRP A 78 -10.36 2.45 15.39
N SER A 79 -11.21 2.84 16.35
CA SER A 79 -12.64 3.10 16.11
C SER A 79 -12.88 4.18 15.04
N GLN A 80 -11.98 5.16 14.93
CA GLN A 80 -12.01 6.24 13.96
C GLN A 80 -11.35 5.86 12.63
N ALA A 81 -10.31 5.02 12.69
CA ALA A 81 -9.52 4.59 11.54
C ALA A 81 -10.18 3.49 10.70
N ARG A 82 -10.95 2.59 11.34
CA ARG A 82 -11.41 1.33 10.72
C ARG A 82 -12.12 1.51 9.37
N HIS A 83 -12.89 2.59 9.22
CA HIS A 83 -13.68 2.86 8.02
C HIS A 83 -12.83 3.35 6.84
N GLN A 84 -11.65 3.92 7.12
CA GLN A 84 -10.75 4.42 6.08
C GLN A 84 -9.61 3.44 5.77
N MET A 85 -9.39 2.41 6.61
CA MET A 85 -8.26 1.49 6.46
C MET A 85 -8.32 0.64 5.18
N ASN A 86 -9.47 0.03 4.91
CA ASN A 86 -9.67 -0.97 3.87
C ASN A 86 -10.57 -0.46 2.73
N GLY A 87 -10.62 -1.21 1.63
CA GLY A 87 -11.49 -0.94 0.48
C GLY A 87 -10.81 -0.15 -0.65
N ALA A 88 -11.53 0.03 -1.75
CA ALA A 88 -11.04 0.79 -2.90
C ALA A 88 -10.81 2.25 -2.50
N ASN A 89 -9.61 2.77 -2.74
CA ASN A 89 -9.15 4.08 -2.27
C ASN A 89 -8.98 4.21 -0.74
N GLY A 90 -9.04 3.11 0.00
CA GLY A 90 -8.71 3.08 1.42
C GLY A 90 -7.22 3.29 1.69
N HIS A 91 -6.84 3.31 2.97
CA HIS A 91 -5.48 3.59 3.43
C HIS A 91 -4.47 2.58 2.88
N LEU A 92 -4.78 1.29 2.96
CA LEU A 92 -3.90 0.24 2.44
C LEU A 92 -3.79 0.26 0.90
N ASP A 93 -4.88 0.61 0.20
CA ASP A 93 -4.86 0.75 -1.26
C ASP A 93 -3.95 1.89 -1.71
N ARG A 94 -3.93 3.00 -0.96
CA ARG A 94 -3.01 4.12 -1.19
C ARG A 94 -1.58 3.80 -0.79
N LEU A 95 -1.36 3.02 0.26
CA LEU A 95 -0.02 2.53 0.61
C LEU A 95 0.57 1.61 -0.47
N LEU A 96 -0.26 0.82 -1.16
CA LEU A 96 0.15 0.07 -2.35
C LEU A 96 0.61 1.01 -3.47
N ASP A 97 -0.18 2.05 -3.76
CA ASP A 97 0.18 3.07 -4.76
C ASP A 97 1.56 3.71 -4.45
N ILE A 98 1.77 4.08 -3.18
CA ILE A 98 3.03 4.68 -2.71
C ILE A 98 4.20 3.71 -2.87
N CYS A 99 4.01 2.44 -2.48
CA CYS A 99 5.07 1.44 -2.62
C CYS A 99 5.47 1.29 -4.08
N HIS A 100 4.49 1.19 -4.99
CA HIS A 100 4.75 1.09 -6.42
C HIS A 100 5.43 2.33 -6.99
N ALA A 101 4.89 3.52 -6.71
CA ALA A 101 5.43 4.79 -7.19
C ALA A 101 6.90 5.00 -6.75
N ARG A 102 7.24 4.56 -5.53
CA ARG A 102 8.57 4.70 -4.93
C ARG A 102 9.47 3.48 -5.12
N ARG A 103 9.03 2.48 -5.91
CA ARG A 103 9.76 1.22 -6.16
C ARG A 103 10.16 0.47 -4.89
N LEU A 104 9.31 0.52 -3.89
CA LEU A 104 9.43 -0.27 -2.66
C LEU A 104 8.78 -1.65 -2.87
N PRO A 105 9.17 -2.68 -2.11
CA PRO A 105 8.34 -3.88 -2.02
C PRO A 105 6.93 -3.50 -1.53
N LEU A 106 5.93 -4.34 -1.81
CA LEU A 106 4.55 -4.09 -1.37
C LEU A 106 4.44 -4.27 0.15
N LEU A 107 4.87 -3.28 0.91
CA LEU A 107 4.98 -3.32 2.37
C LEU A 107 3.64 -3.59 3.07
N THR A 108 2.52 -3.38 2.39
CA THR A 108 1.20 -3.78 2.93
C THR A 108 1.05 -5.29 3.07
N ALA A 109 1.88 -6.11 2.41
CA ALA A 109 1.91 -7.56 2.55
C ALA A 109 2.25 -8.03 3.98
N ILE A 110 2.91 -7.18 4.79
CA ILE A 110 3.24 -7.47 6.19
C ILE A 110 2.26 -6.83 7.18
N CYS A 111 1.19 -6.20 6.69
CA CYS A 111 0.13 -5.64 7.53
C CYS A 111 -1.09 -6.56 7.50
N VAL A 112 -1.28 -7.32 8.57
CA VAL A 112 -2.29 -8.39 8.67
C VAL A 112 -3.38 -8.07 9.69
N ASN A 113 -4.42 -8.89 9.72
CA ASN A 113 -5.43 -8.83 10.78
C ASN A 113 -4.79 -9.15 12.13
N GLN A 114 -5.30 -8.56 13.22
CA GLN A 114 -4.79 -8.83 14.57
C GLN A 114 -4.83 -10.32 14.93
N ALA A 115 -5.89 -11.03 14.51
CA ALA A 115 -6.04 -12.46 14.74
C ALA A 115 -5.02 -13.32 13.98
N SER A 116 -4.42 -12.79 12.90
CA SER A 116 -3.47 -13.49 12.03
C SER A 116 -2.03 -13.02 12.24
N LEU A 117 -1.77 -12.23 13.29
CA LEU A 117 -0.44 -11.67 13.55
C LEU A 117 0.60 -12.76 13.81
N ALA A 118 0.22 -13.84 14.50
CA ALA A 118 1.09 -14.97 14.80
C ALA A 118 1.51 -15.74 13.54
N ASP A 119 0.56 -15.94 12.63
CA ASP A 119 0.78 -16.73 11.40
C ASP A 119 1.30 -15.84 10.26
N GLY A 120 1.16 -14.53 10.38
CA GLY A 120 1.59 -13.54 9.39
C GLY A 120 0.80 -13.61 8.08
N GLU A 121 -0.42 -14.14 8.12
CA GLU A 121 -1.27 -14.39 6.95
C GLU A 121 -2.30 -13.28 6.75
N LEU A 122 -2.53 -12.89 5.49
CA LEU A 122 -3.73 -12.12 5.16
C LEU A 122 -4.95 -13.05 5.23
N GLY A 123 -5.99 -12.59 5.92
CA GLY A 123 -7.32 -13.20 5.84
C GLY A 123 -7.92 -13.00 4.45
N ASP A 124 -8.88 -13.83 4.07
CA ASP A 124 -9.33 -13.97 2.67
C ASP A 124 -9.76 -12.65 2.01
N ASP A 125 -10.53 -11.81 2.72
CA ASP A 125 -10.95 -10.50 2.19
C ASP A 125 -9.76 -9.56 1.97
N ALA A 126 -8.82 -9.54 2.91
CA ALA A 126 -7.62 -8.71 2.82
C ALA A 126 -6.69 -9.23 1.71
N LEU A 127 -6.59 -10.55 1.55
CA LEU A 127 -5.83 -11.19 0.49
C LEU A 127 -6.42 -10.86 -0.89
N ALA A 128 -7.75 -10.94 -1.04
CA ALA A 128 -8.44 -10.58 -2.27
C ALA A 128 -8.22 -9.10 -2.64
N GLY A 129 -8.31 -8.19 -1.65
CA GLY A 129 -8.02 -6.77 -1.81
C GLY A 129 -6.56 -6.52 -2.23
N PHE A 130 -5.61 -7.16 -1.56
CA PHE A 130 -4.18 -7.06 -1.86
C PHE A 130 -3.86 -7.52 -3.29
N VAL A 131 -4.38 -8.69 -3.69
CA VAL A 131 -4.18 -9.23 -5.05
C VAL A 131 -4.83 -8.34 -6.11
N THR A 132 -6.01 -7.80 -5.82
CA THR A 132 -6.69 -6.86 -6.74
C THR A 132 -5.86 -5.60 -6.94
N GLY A 133 -5.32 -5.02 -5.86
CA GLY A 133 -4.42 -3.87 -5.92
C GLY A 133 -3.13 -4.18 -6.67
N ALA A 134 -2.49 -5.33 -6.39
CA ALA A 134 -1.27 -5.76 -7.08
C ALA A 134 -1.49 -5.92 -8.60
N ARG A 135 -2.59 -6.57 -9.01
CA ARG A 135 -2.95 -6.71 -10.44
C ARG A 135 -3.21 -5.37 -11.11
N ARG A 136 -3.89 -4.45 -10.41
CA ARG A 136 -4.10 -3.07 -10.89
C ARG A 136 -2.78 -2.37 -11.21
N LEU A 137 -1.76 -2.60 -10.37
CA LEU A 137 -0.40 -2.05 -10.56
C LEU A 137 0.41 -2.80 -11.64
N GLY A 138 -0.18 -3.77 -12.34
CA GLY A 138 0.46 -4.51 -13.43
C GLY A 138 1.22 -5.76 -12.98
N LEU A 139 1.12 -6.16 -11.71
CA LEU A 139 1.78 -7.36 -11.20
C LEU A 139 0.99 -8.62 -11.57
N SER A 140 1.71 -9.64 -12.07
CA SER A 140 1.12 -10.94 -12.35
C SER A 140 0.90 -11.73 -11.07
N VAL A 141 -0.33 -12.21 -10.85
CA VAL A 141 -0.69 -13.02 -9.69
C VAL A 141 -1.45 -14.26 -10.16
N ALA A 142 -0.77 -15.41 -10.12
CA ALA A 142 -1.36 -16.71 -10.45
C ALA A 142 -2.01 -17.36 -9.22
N ASP A 143 -1.25 -17.47 -8.12
CA ASP A 143 -1.72 -17.94 -6.82
C ASP A 143 -1.68 -16.80 -5.80
N ALA A 144 -2.82 -16.50 -5.19
CA ALA A 144 -2.97 -15.38 -4.27
C ALA A 144 -2.08 -15.53 -3.03
N ARG A 145 -2.06 -16.73 -2.41
CA ARG A 145 -1.37 -16.97 -1.15
C ARG A 145 0.14 -17.08 -1.36
N ALA A 146 0.57 -17.78 -2.42
CA ALA A 146 1.98 -17.80 -2.79
C ALA A 146 2.51 -16.40 -3.11
N PHE A 147 1.73 -15.57 -3.81
CA PHE A 147 2.11 -14.18 -4.09
C PHE A 147 2.20 -13.33 -2.82
N HIS A 148 1.30 -13.52 -1.86
CA HIS A 148 1.37 -12.85 -0.56
C HIS A 148 2.65 -13.23 0.20
N HIS A 149 2.97 -14.52 0.28
CA HIS A 149 4.20 -15.01 0.91
C HIS A 149 5.45 -14.44 0.24
N GLU A 150 5.52 -14.51 -1.08
CA GLU A 150 6.64 -13.94 -1.84
C GLU A 150 6.78 -12.43 -1.60
N SER A 151 5.67 -11.70 -1.54
CA SER A 151 5.66 -10.25 -1.28
C SER A 151 6.12 -9.93 0.13
N ARG A 152 5.69 -10.70 1.14
CA ARG A 152 6.17 -10.60 2.54
C ARG A 152 7.67 -10.84 2.62
N ASP A 153 8.16 -11.91 2.00
CA ASP A 153 9.58 -12.26 2.01
C ASP A 153 10.44 -11.20 1.30
N LYS A 154 9.91 -10.58 0.23
CA LYS A 154 10.54 -9.41 -0.41
C LYS A 154 10.65 -8.22 0.53
N CYS A 155 9.61 -7.95 1.34
CA CYS A 155 9.65 -6.87 2.35
C CYS A 155 10.77 -7.11 3.36
N TRP A 156 10.85 -8.32 3.93
CA TRP A 156 11.89 -8.65 4.92
C TRP A 156 13.29 -8.66 4.32
N ARG A 157 13.45 -9.14 3.09
CA ARG A 157 14.74 -9.08 2.39
C ARG A 157 15.22 -7.65 2.21
N TRP A 158 14.34 -6.78 1.72
CA TRP A 158 14.60 -5.36 1.57
C TRP A 158 14.92 -4.70 2.93
N GLY A 159 14.20 -5.05 3.99
CA GLY A 159 14.47 -4.55 5.34
C GLY A 159 15.86 -4.93 5.87
N ARG A 160 16.29 -6.18 5.67
CA ARG A 160 17.65 -6.63 6.04
C ARG A 160 18.72 -5.85 5.29
N GLU A 161 18.55 -5.64 3.99
CA GLU A 161 19.52 -4.90 3.17
C GLU A 161 19.70 -3.45 3.64
N LEU A 162 18.64 -2.82 4.16
CA LEU A 162 18.72 -1.47 4.73
C LEU A 162 19.28 -1.42 6.16
N GLY A 163 18.98 -2.42 7.00
CA GLY A 163 19.49 -2.49 8.38
C GLY A 163 20.99 -2.75 8.48
N HIS A 164 21.66 -3.01 7.36
CA HIS A 164 23.11 -3.19 7.25
C HIS A 164 23.84 -1.95 6.68
N LEU A 165 23.12 -0.85 6.44
CA LEU A 165 23.67 0.46 6.06
C LEU A 165 23.70 1.41 7.26
#